data_AF-G9XHE9-F1
#
_entry.id   AF-G9XHE9-F1
#
_cell.length_a   1.000
_cell.length_b   1.000
_cell.length_c   1.000
_cell.angle_alpha   90.00
_cell.angle_beta   90.00
_cell.angle_gamma   90.00
#
_symmetry.space_group_name_H-M   'P 1'
#
loop_
_entity.id
_entity.type
_entity.pdbx_description
1 polymer ?
#
loop_
_entity_poly.entity_id
_entity_poly.type
_entity_poly.pdbx_seq_one_letter_code
_entity_poly.pdbx_strand_id
1 'polypeptide(L)'
;MNKKVRHYSAVILMGVVLGIVIAILKNYVGLDIDIIPLLLYLYVILVISGVTFYLYIAVYTKNMNLVGRYVQRKRDHPYYALLISLVEKDYQEAEIQLERLSSFYKQAKIALTATLQIEKNLLREAEATAQEIKNSNIRYHNLALIALLHGNLEEFETYKVRIKHKHLHYALEAEAAFREQDYKKADELAELAMASTGGLQKWVYEKSLEKQKGNTQRRSYF
;
A
#
# COMPACT_ATOMS: atom_id res chain seq x y z
N MET A 1 -21.30 -23.50 15.91
CA MET A 1 -21.29 -23.59 14.41
C MET A 1 -20.23 -22.63 13.86
N ASN A 2 -19.25 -23.15 13.11
CA ASN A 2 -18.05 -22.43 12.67
C ASN A 2 -18.42 -21.24 11.75
N LYS A 3 -17.82 -20.04 11.93
CA LYS A 3 -18.17 -18.81 11.17
C LYS A 3 -18.06 -19.01 9.65
N LYS A 4 -17.12 -19.84 9.19
CA LYS A 4 -16.99 -20.22 7.79
C LYS A 4 -18.19 -21.03 7.28
N VAL A 5 -18.65 -22.03 8.05
CA VAL A 5 -19.81 -22.87 7.70
C VAL A 5 -21.09 -22.04 7.58
N ARG A 6 -21.28 -21.07 8.49
CA ARG A 6 -22.42 -20.13 8.43
C ARG A 6 -22.39 -19.21 7.20
N HIS A 7 -21.20 -18.88 6.70
CA HIS A 7 -21.05 -18.04 5.52
C HIS A 7 -21.36 -18.82 4.23
N TYR A 8 -20.85 -20.05 4.12
CA TYR A 8 -21.16 -20.93 2.99
C TYR A 8 -22.65 -21.32 2.95
N SER A 9 -23.25 -21.62 4.10
CA SER A 9 -24.68 -21.95 4.16
C SER A 9 -25.57 -20.75 3.76
N ALA A 10 -25.20 -19.52 4.15
CA ALA A 10 -25.92 -18.32 3.74
C ALA A 10 -25.82 -18.04 2.24
N VAL A 11 -24.65 -18.27 1.62
CA VAL A 11 -24.46 -18.11 0.17
C VAL A 11 -25.26 -19.14 -0.61
N ILE A 12 -25.28 -20.40 -0.15
CA ILE A 12 -26.10 -21.46 -0.76
C ILE A 12 -27.59 -21.13 -0.66
N LEU A 13 -28.07 -20.70 0.52
CA LEU A 13 -29.47 -20.34 0.73
C LEU A 13 -29.89 -19.16 -0.16
N MET A 14 -29.03 -18.15 -0.32
CA MET A 14 -29.26 -17.01 -1.20
C MET A 14 -29.36 -17.44 -2.67
N GLY A 15 -28.51 -18.38 -3.10
CA GLY A 15 -28.57 -18.97 -4.45
C GLY A 15 -29.88 -19.72 -4.71
N VAL A 16 -30.38 -20.48 -3.73
CA VAL A 16 -31.67 -21.19 -3.81
C VAL A 16 -32.84 -20.21 -3.91
N VAL A 17 -32.86 -19.16 -3.07
CA VAL A 17 -33.91 -18.13 -3.11
C VAL A 17 -33.92 -17.39 -4.44
N LEU A 18 -32.74 -17.03 -4.97
CA LEU A 18 -32.61 -16.42 -6.29
C LEU A 18 -33.16 -17.34 -7.40
N GLY A 19 -32.84 -18.64 -7.36
CA GLY A 19 -33.37 -19.61 -8.31
C GLY A 19 -34.91 -19.70 -8.30
N ILE A 20 -35.52 -19.69 -7.10
CA ILE A 20 -36.98 -19.72 -6.94
C ILE A 20 -37.64 -18.46 -7.51
N VAL A 21 -37.08 -17.27 -7.22
CA VAL A 21 -37.62 -16.00 -7.72
C VAL A 21 -37.57 -15.93 -9.24
N ILE A 22 -36.48 -16.40 -9.86
CA ILE A 22 -36.36 -16.41 -11.33
C ILE A 22 -37.36 -17.39 -11.96
N ALA A 23 -37.58 -18.57 -11.36
CA ALA A 23 -38.57 -19.53 -11.83
C ALA A 23 -40.01 -18.96 -11.80
N ILE A 24 -40.35 -18.20 -10.75
CA ILE A 24 -41.65 -17.51 -10.64
C ILE A 24 -41.78 -16.42 -11.72
N LEU A 25 -40.74 -15.62 -11.93
CA LEU A 25 -40.75 -14.55 -12.94
C LEU A 25 -40.87 -15.08 -14.37
N LYS A 26 -40.22 -16.21 -14.68
CA LYS A 26 -40.36 -16.88 -15.98
C LYS A 26 -41.81 -17.29 -16.25
N ASN A 27 -42.50 -17.83 -15.23
CA ASN A 27 -43.88 -18.28 -15.35
C ASN A 27 -44.89 -17.12 -15.43
N TYR A 28 -44.65 -16.01 -14.72
CA TYR A 28 -45.60 -14.89 -14.65
C TYR A 28 -45.42 -13.84 -15.76
N VAL A 29 -44.19 -13.61 -16.21
CA VAL A 29 -43.85 -12.49 -17.12
C VAL A 29 -43.54 -12.99 -18.53
N GLY A 30 -43.43 -14.30 -18.75
CA GLY A 30 -43.04 -14.89 -20.05
C GLY A 30 -41.60 -14.55 -20.46
N LEU A 31 -40.79 -14.07 -19.51
CA LEU A 31 -39.39 -13.76 -19.71
C LEU A 31 -38.60 -15.07 -19.79
N ASP A 32 -38.21 -15.44 -21.01
CA ASP A 32 -37.34 -16.60 -21.26
C ASP A 32 -35.88 -16.22 -20.98
N ILE A 33 -35.59 -15.90 -19.71
CA ILE A 33 -34.24 -15.60 -19.25
C ILE A 33 -33.57 -16.93 -18.91
N ASP A 34 -32.46 -17.20 -19.58
CA ASP A 34 -31.59 -18.30 -19.20
C ASP A 34 -30.93 -17.99 -17.85
N ILE A 35 -31.21 -18.83 -16.86
CA ILE A 35 -30.76 -18.69 -15.48
C ILE A 35 -29.24 -18.81 -15.40
N ILE A 36 -28.63 -19.63 -16.26
CA ILE A 36 -27.19 -19.92 -16.21
C ILE A 36 -26.36 -18.68 -16.54
N PRO A 37 -26.58 -17.97 -17.67
CA PRO A 37 -25.91 -16.70 -17.95
C PRO A 37 -26.16 -15.63 -16.88
N LEU A 38 -27.38 -15.51 -16.35
CA LEU A 38 -27.71 -14.52 -15.33
C LEU A 38 -26.90 -14.72 -14.03
N LEU A 39 -26.82 -15.96 -13.55
CA LEU A 39 -26.01 -16.28 -12.36
C LEU A 39 -24.52 -16.05 -12.61
N LEU A 40 -24.04 -16.33 -13.83
CA LEU A 40 -22.67 -16.05 -14.23
C LEU A 40 -22.38 -14.54 -14.21
N TYR A 41 -23.26 -13.71 -14.76
CA TYR A 41 -23.14 -12.24 -14.69
C TYR A 41 -23.12 -11.73 -13.24
N LEU A 42 -24.03 -12.20 -12.39
CA LEU A 42 -24.08 -11.83 -10.98
C LEU A 42 -22.78 -12.21 -10.25
N TYR A 43 -22.26 -13.41 -10.50
CA TYR A 43 -20.99 -13.86 -9.93
C TYR A 43 -19.83 -12.95 -10.37
N VAL A 44 -19.74 -12.63 -11.66
CA VAL A 44 -18.70 -11.73 -12.18
C VAL A 44 -18.80 -10.34 -11.53
N ILE A 45 -20.00 -9.78 -11.41
CA ILE A 45 -20.23 -8.48 -10.74
C ILE A 45 -19.78 -8.52 -9.28
N LEU A 46 -20.11 -9.59 -8.55
CA LEU A 46 -19.71 -9.76 -7.15
C LEU A 46 -18.19 -9.87 -6.99
N VAL A 47 -17.53 -10.60 -7.88
CA VAL A 47 -16.06 -10.73 -7.88
C VAL A 47 -15.41 -9.37 -8.17
N ILE A 48 -15.87 -8.65 -9.20
CA ILE A 48 -15.36 -7.31 -9.54
C ILE A 48 -15.59 -6.33 -8.38
N SER A 49 -16.77 -6.34 -7.78
CA SER A 49 -17.08 -5.50 -6.61
C SER A 49 -16.17 -5.81 -5.42
N GLY A 50 -15.90 -7.09 -5.15
CA GLY A 50 -14.96 -7.49 -4.11
C GLY A 50 -13.54 -7.00 -4.37
N VAL A 51 -13.03 -7.20 -5.58
CA VAL A 51 -11.67 -6.76 -5.97
C VAL A 51 -11.55 -5.24 -5.90
N THR A 52 -12.51 -4.51 -6.47
CA THR A 52 -12.52 -3.04 -6.45
C THR A 52 -12.62 -2.47 -5.04
N PHE A 53 -13.40 -3.09 -4.15
CA PHE A 53 -13.45 -2.71 -2.73
C PHE A 53 -12.09 -2.86 -2.04
N TYR A 54 -11.37 -3.95 -2.27
CA TYR A 54 -10.04 -4.13 -1.68
C TYR A 54 -9.00 -3.18 -2.28
N LEU A 55 -9.05 -2.90 -3.59
CA LEU A 55 -8.21 -1.88 -4.22
C LEU A 55 -8.51 -0.48 -3.66
N TYR A 56 -9.78 -0.18 -3.40
CA TYR A 56 -10.19 1.06 -2.76
C TYR A 56 -9.58 1.23 -1.36
N ILE A 57 -9.57 0.16 -0.54
CA ILE A 57 -8.89 0.17 0.75
C ILE A 57 -7.37 0.34 0.59
N ALA A 58 -6.77 -0.35 -0.37
CA ALA A 58 -5.32 -0.34 -0.54
C ALA A 58 -4.76 0.99 -1.05
N VAL A 59 -5.54 1.75 -1.84
CA VAL A 59 -5.03 2.92 -2.56
C VAL A 59 -5.71 4.23 -2.16
N TYR A 60 -7.04 4.23 -1.96
CA TYR A 60 -7.82 5.48 -1.96
C TYR A 60 -8.38 5.88 -0.60
N THR A 61 -8.75 4.92 0.24
CA THR A 61 -9.42 5.24 1.51
C THR A 61 -8.55 6.12 2.42
N LYS A 62 -9.17 7.11 3.07
CA LYS A 62 -8.50 7.95 4.08
C LYS A 62 -8.72 7.44 5.51
N ASN A 63 -9.51 6.38 5.68
CA ASN A 63 -9.82 5.79 6.97
C ASN A 63 -8.70 4.81 7.40
N MET A 64 -7.77 5.29 8.22
CA MET A 64 -6.59 4.49 8.63
C MET A 64 -6.93 3.36 9.60
N ASN A 65 -8.04 3.43 10.32
CA ASN A 65 -8.56 2.29 11.09
C ASN A 65 -9.01 1.14 10.18
N LEU A 66 -9.57 1.46 8.99
CA LEU A 66 -9.92 0.45 8.00
C LEU A 66 -8.68 -0.17 7.37
N VAL A 67 -7.69 0.65 6.98
CA VAL A 67 -6.42 0.17 6.40
C VAL A 67 -5.65 -0.67 7.42
N GLY A 68 -5.52 -0.21 8.66
CA GLY A 68 -4.84 -0.95 9.73
C GLY A 68 -5.47 -2.32 9.98
N ARG A 69 -6.81 -2.41 10.06
CA ARG A 69 -7.51 -3.71 10.15
C ARG A 69 -7.28 -4.58 8.93
N TYR A 70 -7.21 -3.99 7.73
CA TYR A 70 -6.94 -4.72 6.50
C TYR A 70 -5.52 -5.29 6.48
N VAL A 71 -4.51 -4.48 6.77
CA VAL A 71 -3.10 -4.87 6.87
C VAL A 71 -2.92 -5.97 7.91
N GLN A 72 -3.47 -5.80 9.12
CA GLN A 72 -3.37 -6.79 10.19
C GLN A 72 -4.04 -8.13 9.85
N ARG A 73 -5.20 -8.09 9.17
CA ARG A 73 -5.85 -9.32 8.68
C ARG A 73 -5.04 -10.04 7.61
N LYS A 74 -4.20 -9.31 6.88
CA LYS A 74 -3.35 -9.82 5.79
C LYS A 74 -1.89 -10.00 6.22
N ARG A 75 -1.57 -9.91 7.51
CA ARG A 75 -0.20 -9.98 8.04
C ARG A 75 0.57 -11.24 7.63
N ASP A 76 -0.12 -12.34 7.39
CA ASP A 76 0.51 -13.60 6.98
C ASP A 76 0.97 -13.58 5.50
N HIS A 77 0.47 -12.63 4.70
CA HIS A 77 0.89 -12.46 3.32
C HIS A 77 2.20 -11.63 3.28
N PRO A 78 3.28 -12.11 2.62
CA PRO A 78 4.62 -11.53 2.74
C PRO A 78 4.72 -10.03 2.44
N TYR A 79 3.95 -9.54 1.46
CA TYR A 79 3.91 -8.10 1.16
C TYR A 79 3.45 -7.24 2.35
N TYR A 80 2.41 -7.66 3.07
CA TYR A 80 1.91 -6.89 4.20
C TYR A 80 2.78 -7.09 5.44
N ALA A 81 3.31 -8.30 5.65
CA ALA A 81 4.30 -8.58 6.67
C ALA A 81 5.51 -7.64 6.52
N LEU A 82 6.04 -7.53 5.30
CA LEU A 82 7.15 -6.65 4.97
C LEU A 82 6.85 -5.17 5.29
N LEU A 83 5.67 -4.66 4.91
CA LEU A 83 5.28 -3.29 5.24
C LEU A 83 5.22 -3.06 6.76
N ILE A 84 4.70 -4.03 7.52
CA ILE A 84 4.65 -3.98 8.99
C ILE A 84 6.08 -3.94 9.54
N SER A 85 6.97 -4.85 9.10
CA SER A 85 8.35 -4.92 9.57
C SER A 85 9.15 -3.65 9.27
N LEU A 86 8.95 -3.04 8.10
CA LEU A 86 9.59 -1.76 7.75
C LEU A 86 9.13 -0.62 8.67
N VAL A 87 7.82 -0.53 8.95
CA VAL A 87 7.25 0.45 9.89
C VAL A 87 7.77 0.22 11.31
N GLU A 88 7.86 -1.04 11.73
CA GLU A 88 8.36 -1.43 13.05
C GLU A 88 9.88 -1.28 13.20
N LYS A 89 10.57 -1.06 12.08
CA LYS A 89 12.03 -0.98 11.93
C LYS A 89 12.72 -2.31 12.30
N ASP A 90 12.01 -3.42 12.12
CA ASP A 90 12.55 -4.77 12.19
C ASP A 90 13.09 -5.17 10.81
N TYR A 91 14.33 -4.76 10.53
CA TYR A 91 14.95 -4.99 9.23
C TYR A 91 15.31 -6.44 8.97
N GLN A 92 15.49 -7.26 10.02
CA GLN A 92 15.76 -8.69 9.86
C GLN A 92 14.50 -9.40 9.36
N GLU A 93 13.35 -9.14 9.98
CA GLU A 93 12.09 -9.71 9.53
C GLU A 93 11.70 -9.15 8.15
N ALA A 94 11.98 -7.86 7.88
CA ALA A 94 11.77 -7.28 6.56
C ALA A 94 12.54 -8.04 5.47
N GLU A 95 13.82 -8.40 5.68
CA GLU A 95 14.61 -9.18 4.72
C GLU A 95 13.98 -10.56 4.44
N ILE A 96 13.57 -11.27 5.50
CA ILE A 96 12.92 -12.58 5.40
C ILE A 96 11.64 -12.48 4.55
N GLN A 97 10.81 -11.48 4.80
CA GLN A 97 9.54 -11.31 4.09
C GLN A 97 9.73 -10.83 2.64
N LEU A 98 10.76 -10.02 2.39
CA LEU A 98 11.16 -9.57 1.05
C LEU A 98 11.62 -10.76 0.18
N GLU A 99 12.35 -11.71 0.75
CA GLU A 99 12.75 -12.94 0.05
C GLU A 99 11.54 -13.79 -0.34
N ARG A 100 10.55 -13.88 0.54
CA ARG A 100 9.29 -14.63 0.35
C ARG A 100 8.32 -14.00 -0.66
N LEU A 101 8.57 -12.77 -1.13
CA LEU A 101 7.74 -12.16 -2.17
C LEU A 101 7.82 -12.96 -3.48
N SER A 102 6.65 -13.34 -4.00
CA SER A 102 6.55 -14.04 -5.28
C SER A 102 6.99 -13.16 -6.45
N SER A 103 7.33 -13.81 -7.58
CA SER A 103 7.74 -13.13 -8.82
C SER A 103 6.70 -12.15 -9.37
N PHE A 104 5.42 -12.32 -9.03
CA PHE A 104 4.35 -11.37 -9.36
C PHE A 104 4.66 -9.97 -8.82
N TYR A 105 5.34 -9.87 -7.67
CA TYR A 105 5.72 -8.61 -7.04
C TYR A 105 7.11 -8.12 -7.47
N LYS A 106 7.70 -8.60 -8.58
CA LYS A 106 9.09 -8.28 -8.97
C LYS A 106 9.46 -6.80 -8.86
N GLN A 107 8.62 -5.90 -9.38
CA GLN A 107 8.89 -4.46 -9.33
C GLN A 107 8.70 -3.86 -7.93
N ALA A 108 7.73 -4.35 -7.17
CA ALA A 108 7.56 -3.95 -5.77
C ALA A 108 8.73 -4.44 -4.92
N LYS A 109 9.22 -5.67 -5.18
CA LYS A 109 10.39 -6.24 -4.51
C LYS A 109 11.62 -5.35 -4.72
N ILE A 110 11.94 -4.95 -5.95
CA ILE A 110 13.06 -4.04 -6.24
C ILE A 110 12.91 -2.71 -5.46
N ALA A 111 11.74 -2.08 -5.50
CA ALA A 111 11.51 -0.82 -4.80
C ALA A 111 11.65 -0.94 -3.27
N LEU A 112 11.13 -2.03 -2.70
CA LEU A 112 11.22 -2.31 -1.26
C LEU A 112 12.64 -2.73 -0.85
N THR A 113 13.40 -3.40 -1.72
CA THR A 113 14.84 -3.64 -1.53
C THR A 113 15.59 -2.32 -1.42
N ALA A 114 15.38 -1.38 -2.35
CA ALA A 114 16.01 -0.07 -2.30
C ALA A 114 15.64 0.68 -1.01
N THR A 115 14.37 0.68 -0.62
CA THR A 115 13.91 1.31 0.63
C THR A 115 14.59 0.70 1.85
N LEU A 116 14.68 -0.62 1.93
CA LEU A 116 15.35 -1.31 3.03
C LEU A 116 16.86 -1.01 3.08
N GLN A 117 17.53 -0.95 1.93
CA GLN A 117 18.95 -0.59 1.84
C GLN A 117 19.17 0.87 2.31
N ILE A 118 18.28 1.80 1.94
CA ILE A 118 18.29 3.18 2.44
C ILE A 118 18.20 3.21 3.97
N GLU A 119 17.22 2.50 4.54
CA GLU A 119 16.99 2.43 5.99
C GLU A 119 18.17 1.80 6.75
N LYS A 120 18.89 0.88 6.11
CA LYS A 120 20.14 0.28 6.61
C LYS A 120 21.39 1.11 6.31
N ASN A 121 21.26 2.29 5.69
CA ASN A 121 22.34 3.19 5.28
C ASN A 121 23.34 2.55 4.29
N LEU A 122 22.87 1.61 3.46
CA LEU A 122 23.60 0.97 2.36
C LEU A 122 23.37 1.77 1.07
N LEU A 123 23.80 3.03 1.05
CA LEU A 123 23.36 4.02 0.06
C LEU A 123 23.83 3.69 -1.37
N ARG A 124 25.03 3.10 -1.52
CA ARG A 124 25.57 2.72 -2.84
C ARG A 124 24.77 1.59 -3.47
N GLU A 125 24.44 0.57 -2.68
CA GLU A 125 23.61 -0.56 -3.09
C GLU A 125 22.17 -0.11 -3.35
N ALA A 126 21.65 0.80 -2.51
CA ALA A 126 20.35 1.41 -2.69
C ALA A 126 20.24 2.16 -4.01
N GLU A 127 21.27 2.92 -4.38
CA GLU A 127 21.28 3.69 -5.63
C GLU A 127 21.22 2.77 -6.85
N ALA A 128 22.08 1.74 -6.90
CA ALA A 128 22.08 0.74 -7.97
C ALA A 128 20.71 0.06 -8.10
N THR A 129 20.12 -0.33 -6.98
CA THR A 129 18.79 -0.95 -6.94
C THR A 129 17.69 0.02 -7.38
N ALA A 130 17.77 1.29 -6.95
CA ALA A 130 16.79 2.31 -7.30
C ALA A 130 16.75 2.59 -8.81
N GLN A 131 17.89 2.54 -9.50
CA GLN A 131 17.95 2.71 -10.96
C GLN A 131 17.13 1.66 -11.74
N GLU A 132 16.98 0.45 -11.19
CA GLU A 132 16.19 -0.63 -11.79
C GLU A 132 14.67 -0.48 -11.63
N ILE A 133 14.22 0.46 -10.79
CA ILE A 133 12.80 0.71 -10.55
C ILE A 133 12.15 1.31 -11.80
N LYS A 134 11.15 0.61 -12.36
CA LYS A 134 10.45 1.07 -13.58
C LYS A 134 9.50 2.25 -13.34
N ASN A 135 8.85 2.30 -12.18
CA ASN A 135 7.96 3.41 -11.87
C ASN A 135 8.79 4.67 -11.60
N SER A 136 8.69 5.67 -12.48
CA SER A 136 9.51 6.88 -12.41
C SER A 136 9.35 7.65 -11.11
N ASN A 137 8.14 7.77 -10.57
CA ASN A 137 7.90 8.48 -9.32
C ASN A 137 8.60 7.79 -8.15
N ILE A 138 8.50 6.46 -8.06
CA ILE A 138 9.13 5.68 -6.99
C ILE A 138 10.66 5.70 -7.15
N ARG A 139 11.16 5.54 -8.38
CA ARG A 139 12.58 5.62 -8.69
C ARG A 139 13.17 6.95 -8.25
N TYR A 140 12.61 8.05 -8.74
CA TYR A 140 13.14 9.38 -8.43
C TYR A 140 12.93 9.78 -6.98
N HIS A 141 11.90 9.26 -6.31
CA HIS A 141 11.76 9.42 -4.86
C HIS A 141 12.92 8.75 -4.11
N ASN A 142 13.26 7.50 -4.42
CA ASN A 142 14.38 6.81 -3.79
C ASN A 142 15.73 7.49 -4.12
N LEU A 143 15.98 7.85 -5.38
CA LEU A 143 17.20 8.53 -5.79
C LEU A 143 17.35 9.91 -5.13
N ALA A 144 16.27 10.69 -5.04
CA ALA A 144 16.28 11.97 -4.34
C ALA A 144 16.60 11.76 -2.84
N LEU A 145 15.95 10.80 -2.19
CA LEU A 145 16.23 10.49 -0.78
C LEU A 145 17.70 10.11 -0.59
N ILE A 146 18.25 9.25 -1.44
CA ILE A 146 19.67 8.86 -1.40
C ILE A 146 20.59 10.08 -1.57
N ALA A 147 20.32 10.95 -2.54
CA ALA A 147 21.11 12.16 -2.76
C ALA A 147 21.07 13.10 -1.54
N LEU A 148 19.91 13.26 -0.93
CA LEU A 148 19.74 14.03 0.31
C LEU A 148 20.55 13.42 1.46
N LEU A 149 20.54 12.09 1.61
CA LEU A 149 21.31 11.38 2.63
C LEU A 149 22.83 11.52 2.43
N HIS A 150 23.28 11.63 1.18
CA HIS A 150 24.68 11.93 0.84
C HIS A 150 25.05 13.41 1.00
N GLY A 151 24.08 14.30 1.26
CA GLY A 151 24.30 15.75 1.30
C GLY A 151 24.47 16.38 -0.09
N ASN A 152 24.15 15.66 -1.17
CA ASN A 152 24.18 16.18 -2.53
C ASN A 152 22.86 16.88 -2.88
N LEU A 153 22.76 18.15 -2.50
CA LEU A 153 21.54 18.95 -2.66
C LEU A 153 21.20 19.23 -4.14
N GLU A 154 22.19 19.32 -5.02
CA GLU A 154 21.97 19.54 -6.45
C GLU A 154 21.26 18.35 -7.10
N GLU A 155 21.73 17.13 -6.82
CA GLU A 155 21.07 15.91 -7.30
C GLU A 155 19.70 15.70 -6.65
N PHE A 156 19.57 16.01 -5.35
CA PHE A 156 18.29 15.96 -4.66
C PHE A 156 17.24 16.78 -5.40
N GLU A 157 17.51 18.06 -5.69
CA GLU A 157 16.59 18.93 -6.42
C GLU A 157 16.33 18.41 -7.83
N THR A 158 17.37 17.95 -8.54
CA THR A 158 17.26 17.39 -9.89
C THR A 158 16.35 16.16 -9.98
N TYR A 159 16.41 15.28 -8.98
CA TYR A 159 15.53 14.11 -8.93
C TYR A 159 14.13 14.48 -8.43
N LYS A 160 14.02 15.36 -7.43
CA LYS A 160 12.75 15.78 -6.82
C LYS A 160 11.80 16.40 -7.84
N VAL A 161 12.28 17.22 -8.78
CA VAL A 161 11.44 17.84 -9.83
C VAL A 161 10.83 16.83 -10.81
N ARG A 162 11.37 15.61 -10.90
CA ARG A 162 10.84 14.55 -11.78
C ARG A 162 9.68 13.77 -11.16
N ILE A 163 9.37 14.02 -9.89
CA ILE A 163 8.31 13.35 -9.14
C ILE A 163 6.98 14.09 -9.34
N LYS A 164 6.00 13.40 -9.92
CA LYS A 164 4.65 13.93 -10.18
C LYS A 164 3.71 13.76 -8.99
N HIS A 165 3.96 12.79 -8.12
CA HIS A 165 3.09 12.52 -6.97
C HIS A 165 3.42 13.46 -5.81
N LYS A 166 2.48 14.35 -5.47
CA LYS A 166 2.62 15.35 -4.41
C LYS A 166 3.05 14.76 -3.06
N HIS A 167 2.48 13.62 -2.66
CA HIS A 167 2.81 13.01 -1.38
C HIS A 167 4.28 12.59 -1.27
N LEU A 168 4.88 12.07 -2.36
CA LEU A 168 6.29 11.73 -2.40
C LEU A 168 7.18 12.97 -2.35
N HIS A 169 6.72 14.07 -2.97
CA HIS A 169 7.41 15.36 -2.95
C HIS A 169 7.44 15.94 -1.53
N TYR A 170 6.26 16.07 -0.89
CA TYR A 170 6.15 16.56 0.48
C TYR A 170 6.90 15.67 1.47
N ALA A 171 6.94 14.35 1.26
CA ALA A 171 7.70 13.46 2.11
C ALA A 171 9.22 13.72 2.04
N LEU A 172 9.75 13.99 0.85
CA LEU A 172 11.16 14.37 0.68
C LEU A 172 11.48 15.73 1.29
N GLU A 173 10.59 16.70 1.13
CA GLU A 173 10.79 18.02 1.72
C GLU A 173 10.71 18.00 3.25
N ALA A 174 9.84 17.15 3.82
CA ALA A 174 9.80 16.92 5.26
C ALA A 174 11.13 16.34 5.78
N GLU A 175 11.69 15.37 5.05
CA GLU A 175 13.01 14.79 5.36
C GLU A 175 14.13 15.83 5.27
N ALA A 176 14.12 16.70 4.24
CA ALA A 176 15.10 17.77 4.09
C ALA A 176 15.00 18.80 5.25
N ALA A 177 13.79 19.28 5.55
CA ALA A 177 13.56 20.22 6.65
C ALA A 177 13.97 19.62 8.00
N PHE A 178 13.71 18.33 8.21
CA PHE A 178 14.14 17.61 9.41
C PHE A 178 15.67 17.62 9.57
N ARG A 179 16.42 17.44 8.47
CA ARG A 179 17.90 17.47 8.47
C ARG A 179 18.45 18.87 8.70
N GLU A 180 17.75 19.89 8.26
CA GLU A 180 18.04 21.30 8.54
C GLU A 180 17.64 21.71 9.97
N GLN A 181 17.12 20.79 10.78
CA GLN A 181 16.61 21.02 12.14
C GLN A 181 15.40 21.97 12.20
N ASP A 182 14.74 22.22 11.07
CA ASP A 182 13.46 22.94 10.99
C ASP A 182 12.29 21.96 11.21
N TYR A 183 12.15 21.53 12.47
CA TYR A 183 11.15 20.52 12.85
C TYR A 183 9.71 20.97 12.62
N LYS A 184 9.44 22.28 12.72
CA LYS A 184 8.10 22.81 12.49
C LYS A 184 7.72 22.66 11.02
N LYS A 185 8.60 23.07 10.12
CA LYS A 185 8.38 22.91 8.68
C LYS A 185 8.32 21.44 8.28
N ALA A 186 9.13 20.58 8.90
CA ALA A 186 9.07 19.14 8.68
C ALA A 186 7.70 18.55 9.04
N ASP A 187 7.13 18.95 10.18
CA ASP A 187 5.78 18.56 10.60
C ASP A 187 4.69 19.05 9.63
N GLU A 188 4.74 20.32 9.20
CA GLU A 188 3.79 20.88 8.23
C GLU A 188 3.83 20.12 6.89
N LEU A 189 5.03 19.82 6.38
CA LEU A 189 5.21 19.08 5.14
C LEU A 189 4.77 17.62 5.25
N ALA A 190 4.99 16.99 6.40
CA ALA A 190 4.54 15.63 6.65
C ALA A 190 3.01 15.51 6.68
N GLU A 191 2.33 16.49 7.27
CA GLU A 191 0.87 16.58 7.22
C GLU A 191 0.37 16.71 5.78
N LEU A 192 1.02 17.53 4.96
CA LEU A 192 0.70 17.64 3.52
C LEU A 192 0.93 16.34 2.76
N ALA A 193 2.00 15.60 3.07
CA ALA A 193 2.27 14.28 2.49
C ALA A 193 1.15 13.28 2.82
N MET A 194 0.74 13.20 4.09
CA MET A 194 -0.33 12.32 4.55
C MET A 194 -1.71 12.76 4.03
N ALA A 195 -1.97 14.06 3.93
CA ALA A 195 -3.22 14.59 3.40
C ALA A 195 -3.39 14.29 1.91
N SER A 196 -2.29 14.28 1.14
CA SER A 196 -2.29 14.07 -0.31
C SER A 196 -2.26 12.60 -0.75
N THR A 197 -2.26 11.64 0.17
CA THR A 197 -2.27 10.19 -0.14
C THR A 197 -3.26 9.38 0.70
N GLY A 198 -3.62 8.18 0.24
CA GLY A 198 -4.59 7.30 0.89
C GLY A 198 -4.04 5.88 1.05
N GLY A 199 -4.90 5.00 1.55
CA GLY A 199 -4.64 3.57 1.62
C GLY A 199 -3.35 3.21 2.36
N LEU A 200 -2.61 2.26 1.79
CA LEU A 200 -1.39 1.72 2.39
C LEU A 200 -0.29 2.77 2.52
N GLN A 201 -0.11 3.66 1.54
CA GLN A 201 0.94 4.67 1.59
C GLN A 201 0.72 5.65 2.76
N LYS A 202 -0.52 6.10 2.96
CA LYS A 202 -0.84 6.97 4.10
C LYS A 202 -0.63 6.23 5.41
N TRP A 203 -1.05 4.96 5.49
CA TRP A 203 -0.86 4.13 6.67
C TRP A 203 0.62 3.96 7.03
N VAL A 204 1.49 3.73 6.03
CA VAL A 204 2.94 3.66 6.23
C VAL A 204 3.46 5.00 6.78
N TYR A 205 3.13 6.14 6.15
CA TYR A 205 3.58 7.44 6.66
C TYR A 205 3.14 7.72 8.09
N GLU A 206 1.89 7.46 8.42
CA GLU A 206 1.35 7.70 9.77
C GLU A 206 2.05 6.81 10.80
N LYS A 207 2.20 5.51 10.52
CA LYS A 207 2.80 4.57 11.47
C LYS A 207 4.31 4.71 11.60
N SER A 208 5.02 5.00 10.51
CA SER A 208 6.45 5.25 10.59
C SER A 208 6.73 6.56 11.35
N LEU A 209 5.94 7.62 11.12
CA LEU A 209 6.07 8.88 11.87
C LEU A 209 5.77 8.71 13.37
N GLU A 210 4.69 8.01 13.73
CA GLU A 210 4.38 7.65 15.13
C GLU A 210 5.57 6.94 15.79
N LYS A 211 6.19 5.98 15.08
CA LYS A 211 7.36 5.24 15.55
C LYS A 211 8.58 6.15 15.72
N GLN A 212 8.87 7.02 14.76
CA GLN A 212 10.04 7.90 14.80
C GLN A 212 9.90 9.02 15.84
N LYS A 213 8.72 9.59 16.04
CA LYS A 213 8.49 10.61 17.09
C LYS A 213 8.75 10.04 18.49
N GLY A 214 8.56 8.74 18.69
CA GLY A 214 8.95 8.04 19.92
C GLY A 214 10.44 7.71 20.04
N ASN A 215 11.25 7.92 18.99
CA ASN A 215 12.67 7.59 18.95
C ASN A 215 13.54 8.85 19.07
N THR A 216 14.24 9.00 20.19
CA THR A 216 15.15 10.13 20.46
C THR A 216 16.39 10.14 19.57
N GLN A 217 16.70 9.04 18.89
CA GLN A 217 17.83 8.90 17.95
C GLN A 217 17.36 8.71 16.51
N ARG A 218 16.18 9.23 16.14
CA ARG A 218 15.65 9.11 14.78
C ARG A 218 16.63 9.66 13.73
N ARG A 219 16.88 8.87 12.70
CA ARG A 219 17.77 9.20 11.56
C ARG A 219 17.03 9.63 10.30
N SER A 220 15.73 9.35 10.26
CA SER A 220 14.79 9.78 9.23
C SER A 220 13.58 10.40 9.91
N TYR A 221 12.88 11.25 9.17
CA TYR A 221 11.68 11.90 9.64
C TYR A 221 10.49 10.92 9.66
N PHE A 222 10.30 10.17 8.56
CA PHE A 222 9.36 9.05 8.48
C PHE A 222 9.99 7.75 8.96
#